data_AF-A0A353NR95-F1
#
_entry.id   AF-A0A353NR95-F1
#
_cell.length_a   1.000
_cell.length_b   1.000
_cell.length_c   1.000
_cell.angle_alpha   90.00
_cell.angle_beta   90.00
_cell.angle_gamma   90.00
#
_symmetry.space_group_name_H-M   'P 1'
#
loop_
_entity.id
_entity.type
_entity.pdbx_description
1 polymer ?
#
loop_
_entity_poly.entity_id
_entity_poly.type
_entity_poly.pdbx_seq_one_letter_code
_entity_poly.pdbx_strand_id
1 'polypeptide(L)'
;MPVWKFRNTRTIYPKHNLLDSVLAARGLNPDLLANDYRLPAPFQLPGMEQSARRIAKAAADQQRVLIFGDYDCDGICSTLIMTQFLERCGALVEFHLPSRQ
;
A
#
# COMPACT_ATOMS: atom_id res chain seq x y z
N MET A 1 -2.53 19.98 -30.01
CA MET A 1 -2.63 18.62 -30.59
C MET A 1 -1.80 17.68 -29.72
N PRO A 2 -2.30 16.51 -29.31
CA PRO A 2 -1.50 15.54 -28.55
C PRO A 2 -0.29 15.09 -29.37
N VAL A 3 0.87 14.96 -28.71
CA VAL A 3 2.12 14.48 -29.34
C VAL A 3 2.40 13.08 -28.82
N TRP A 4 2.44 12.12 -29.72
CA TRP A 4 2.77 10.74 -29.39
C TRP A 4 4.27 10.60 -29.12
N LYS A 5 4.63 10.01 -27.98
CA LYS A 5 6.00 9.70 -27.61
C LYS A 5 6.14 8.20 -27.43
N PHE A 6 7.02 7.59 -28.22
CA PHE A 6 7.37 6.18 -28.10
C PHE A 6 8.68 6.08 -27.32
N ARG A 7 8.65 5.41 -26.17
CA ARG A 7 9.88 4.99 -25.48
C ARG A 7 10.40 3.77 -26.24
N ASN A 8 11.65 3.81 -26.71
CA ASN A 8 12.36 2.77 -27.48
C ASN A 8 12.23 2.85 -29.01
N THR A 9 12.80 3.90 -29.61
CA THR A 9 12.81 4.11 -31.09
C THR A 9 14.14 3.80 -31.76
N ARG A 10 15.20 3.48 -31.01
CA ARG A 10 16.58 3.37 -31.54
C ARG A 10 17.23 2.00 -31.41
N THR A 11 16.62 1.07 -30.67
CA THR A 11 17.16 -0.28 -30.54
C THR A 11 16.22 -1.23 -31.27
N ILE A 12 16.55 -1.55 -32.51
CA ILE A 12 16.10 -2.77 -33.15
C ILE A 12 16.78 -3.90 -32.37
N TYR A 13 16.21 -4.26 -31.23
CA TYR A 13 16.71 -5.38 -30.45
C TYR A 13 16.58 -6.64 -31.31
N PRO A 14 17.67 -7.35 -31.58
CA PRO A 14 17.55 -8.64 -32.23
C PRO A 14 16.88 -9.59 -31.23
N LYS A 15 15.64 -10.00 -31.51
CA LYS A 15 14.93 -11.12 -30.86
C LYS A 15 14.45 -10.96 -29.40
N HIS A 16 13.92 -9.81 -29.01
CA HIS A 16 13.09 -9.73 -27.78
C HIS A 16 11.61 -9.72 -28.14
N ASN A 17 10.79 -10.51 -27.45
CA ASN A 17 9.34 -10.51 -27.65
C ASN A 17 8.75 -9.15 -27.16
N LEU A 18 7.50 -8.84 -27.53
CA LEU A 18 6.86 -7.56 -27.14
C LEU A 18 6.86 -7.33 -25.62
N LEU A 19 6.68 -8.41 -24.84
CA LEU A 19 6.64 -8.36 -23.38
C LEU A 19 7.98 -7.87 -22.81
N ASP A 20 9.09 -8.45 -23.25
CA ASP A 20 10.45 -8.07 -22.81
C ASP A 20 10.73 -6.59 -23.09
N SER A 21 10.32 -6.10 -24.26
CA SER A 21 10.53 -4.71 -24.68
C SER A 21 9.74 -3.72 -23.82
N VAL A 22 8.50 -4.07 -23.47
CA VAL A 22 7.63 -3.25 -22.60
C VAL A 22 8.14 -3.24 -21.16
N LEU A 23 8.60 -4.40 -20.64
CA LEU A 23 9.14 -4.51 -19.30
C LEU A 23 10.45 -3.72 -19.15
N ALA A 24 11.38 -3.88 -20.10
CA ALA A 24 12.62 -3.11 -20.15
C ALA A 24 12.36 -1.60 -20.19
N ALA A 25 11.38 -1.14 -20.98
CA ALA A 25 10.99 0.27 -21.06
C ALA A 25 10.39 0.83 -19.76
N ARG A 26 9.90 -0.06 -18.86
CA ARG A 26 9.41 0.27 -17.52
C ARG A 26 10.46 0.05 -16.43
N GLY A 27 11.65 -0.45 -16.77
CA GLY A 27 12.69 -0.80 -15.80
C GLY A 27 12.32 -2.02 -14.93
N LEU A 28 11.47 -2.91 -15.43
CA LEU A 28 10.97 -4.07 -14.70
C LEU A 28 11.64 -5.36 -15.22
N ASN A 29 12.00 -6.25 -14.31
CA ASN A 29 12.41 -7.62 -14.63
C ASN A 29 11.15 -8.50 -14.79
N PRO A 30 11.04 -9.35 -15.83
CA PRO A 30 10.00 -10.39 -15.94
C PRO A 30 9.74 -11.19 -14.66
N ASP A 31 10.77 -11.43 -13.84
CA ASP A 31 10.63 -12.13 -12.56
C ASP A 31 9.66 -11.42 -11.59
N LEU A 32 9.43 -10.11 -11.75
CA LEU A 32 8.43 -9.37 -10.96
C LEU A 32 6.98 -9.72 -11.34
N LEU A 33 6.77 -10.37 -12.49
CA LEU A 33 5.47 -10.90 -12.91
C LEU A 33 5.24 -12.33 -12.43
N ALA A 34 6.30 -13.04 -12.03
CA ALA A 34 6.13 -14.24 -11.23
C ALA A 34 5.44 -13.78 -9.94
N ASN A 35 4.34 -14.42 -9.58
CA ASN A 35 3.41 -13.99 -8.53
C ASN A 35 4.00 -14.21 -7.12
N ASP A 36 5.26 -13.85 -6.95
CA ASP A 36 6.14 -14.10 -5.83
C ASP A 36 6.22 -12.84 -4.95
N TYR A 37 5.20 -11.97 -5.05
CA TYR A 37 5.16 -10.70 -4.34
C TYR A 37 5.17 -10.95 -2.82
N ARG A 38 6.35 -10.80 -2.23
CA ARG A 38 6.54 -10.85 -0.79
C ARG A 38 6.41 -9.44 -0.26
N LEU A 39 5.37 -9.22 0.55
CA LEU A 39 5.31 -8.02 1.36
C LEU A 39 6.58 -7.95 2.23
N PRO A 40 7.23 -6.78 2.33
CA PRO A 40 8.35 -6.61 3.25
C PRO A 40 7.91 -6.94 4.67
N ALA A 41 8.87 -7.36 5.50
CA ALA A 41 8.55 -7.66 6.89
C ALA A 41 7.99 -6.38 7.56
N PRO A 42 6.82 -6.42 8.20
CA PRO A 42 6.16 -5.20 8.71
C PRO A 42 7.05 -4.35 9.62
N PHE A 43 7.90 -5.00 10.43
CA PHE A 43 8.83 -4.33 11.35
C PHE A 43 10.00 -3.60 10.68
N GLN A 44 10.14 -3.69 9.36
CA GLN A 44 11.08 -2.85 8.61
C GLN A 44 10.59 -1.40 8.48
N LEU A 45 9.28 -1.15 8.69
CA LEU A 45 8.75 0.20 8.73
C LEU A 45 9.14 0.88 10.06
N PRO A 46 9.78 2.07 10.01
CA PRO A 46 10.18 2.79 11.21
C PRO A 46 9.01 2.98 12.18
N GLY A 47 9.23 2.66 13.46
CA GLY A 47 8.23 2.80 14.51
C GLY A 47 7.12 1.74 14.53
N MET A 48 7.11 0.77 13.60
CA MET A 48 6.02 -0.22 13.51
C MET A 48 5.87 -1.05 14.78
N GLU A 49 6.97 -1.56 15.33
CA GLU A 49 6.91 -2.39 16.54
C GLU A 49 6.36 -1.61 17.75
N GLN A 50 6.82 -0.36 17.93
CA GLN A 50 6.37 0.51 19.01
C GLN A 50 4.87 0.83 18.88
N SER A 51 4.41 1.18 17.67
CA SER A 51 3.01 1.48 17.38
C SER A 51 2.11 0.27 17.61
N ALA A 52 2.50 -0.91 17.10
CA ALA A 52 1.74 -2.14 17.30
C ALA A 52 1.60 -2.49 18.79
N ARG A 53 2.69 -2.42 19.56
CA ARG A 53 2.67 -2.66 21.02
C ARG A 53 1.78 -1.65 21.75
N ARG A 54 1.82 -0.37 21.37
CA ARG A 54 0.98 0.68 21.98
C ARG A 54 -0.51 0.46 21.75
N ILE A 55 -0.89 0.06 20.53
CA ILE A 55 -2.28 -0.23 20.17
C ILE A 55 -2.75 -1.53 20.86
N ALA A 56 -1.93 -2.58 20.87
CA ALA A 56 -2.24 -3.82 21.59
C ALA A 56 -2.47 -3.56 23.09
N LYS A 57 -1.63 -2.72 23.71
CA LYS A 57 -1.84 -2.28 25.10
C LYS A 57 -3.15 -1.50 25.27
N ALA A 58 -3.48 -0.61 24.34
CA ALA A 58 -4.75 0.13 24.38
C ALA A 58 -5.96 -0.82 24.39
N ALA A 59 -5.92 -1.85 23.52
CA ALA A 59 -6.98 -2.86 23.45
C ALA A 59 -7.08 -3.69 24.75
N ALA A 60 -5.94 -4.16 25.27
CA ALA A 60 -5.90 -4.93 26.52
C ALA A 60 -6.41 -4.12 27.73
N ASP A 61 -6.06 -2.83 27.80
CA ASP A 61 -6.47 -1.94 28.88
C ASP A 61 -7.86 -1.31 28.66
N GLN A 62 -8.60 -1.74 27.61
CA GLN A 62 -9.92 -1.19 27.23
C GLN A 62 -9.93 0.34 27.06
N GLN A 63 -8.82 0.88 26.54
CA GLN A 63 -8.73 2.28 26.15
C GLN A 63 -9.45 2.51 24.82
N ARG A 64 -10.06 3.69 24.69
CA ARG A 64 -10.61 4.15 23.42
C ARG A 64 -9.49 4.43 22.42
N VAL A 65 -9.63 3.90 21.21
CA VAL A 65 -8.73 4.11 20.07
C VAL A 65 -9.48 4.90 19.01
N LEU A 66 -8.97 6.08 18.65
CA LEU A 66 -9.51 6.88 17.56
C LEU A 66 -8.60 6.76 16.34
N ILE A 67 -9.16 6.28 15.23
CA ILE A 67 -8.48 6.23 13.93
C ILE A 67 -8.79 7.52 13.16
N PHE A 68 -7.76 8.29 12.86
CA PHE A 68 -7.85 9.44 11.95
C PHE A 68 -7.50 8.99 10.54
N GLY A 69 -8.48 8.98 9.65
CA GLY A 69 -8.30 8.66 8.23
C GLY A 69 -8.22 9.89 7.35
N ASP A 70 -7.95 9.69 6.07
CA ASP A 70 -8.10 10.69 5.00
C ASP A 70 -9.36 10.41 4.16
N TYR A 71 -9.85 11.43 3.46
CA TYR A 71 -11.09 11.40 2.67
C TYR A 71 -10.91 10.78 1.28
N ASP A 72 -9.69 10.53 0.82
CA ASP A 72 -9.45 9.84 -0.44
C ASP A 72 -9.69 8.32 -0.33
N CYS A 73 -9.62 7.64 -1.48
CA CYS A 73 -9.99 6.23 -1.57
C CYS A 73 -9.12 5.37 -0.65
N ASP A 74 -7.80 5.61 -0.63
CA ASP A 74 -6.87 4.90 0.23
C ASP A 74 -7.03 5.26 1.71
N GLY A 75 -7.30 6.53 2.05
CA GLY A 75 -7.64 6.95 3.41
C GLY A 75 -8.89 6.27 3.96
N ILE A 76 -9.95 6.19 3.15
CA ILE A 76 -11.21 5.53 3.54
C ILE A 76 -11.00 4.01 3.66
N CYS A 77 -10.37 3.38 2.68
CA CYS A 77 -10.13 1.93 2.70
C CYS A 77 -9.25 1.51 3.88
N SER A 78 -8.15 2.22 4.13
CA SER A 78 -7.25 1.91 5.25
C SER A 78 -7.93 2.09 6.61
N THR A 79 -8.73 3.15 6.76
CA THR A 79 -9.54 3.39 7.97
C THR A 79 -10.51 2.23 8.22
N LEU A 80 -11.25 1.80 7.19
CA LEU A 80 -12.19 0.70 7.31
C LEU A 80 -11.50 -0.61 7.72
N ILE A 81 -10.39 -0.95 7.05
CA ILE A 81 -9.61 -2.16 7.34
C ILE A 81 -9.13 -2.14 8.79
N MET A 82 -8.59 -1.01 9.24
CA MET A 82 -8.04 -0.87 10.59
C MET A 82 -9.15 -0.94 11.66
N THR A 83 -10.27 -0.24 11.44
CA THR A 83 -11.42 -0.26 12.36
C THR A 83 -11.92 -1.69 12.55
N GLN A 84 -12.22 -2.40 11.45
CA GLN A 84 -12.74 -3.76 11.51
C GLN A 84 -11.75 -4.74 12.16
N PHE A 85 -10.46 -4.59 11.88
CA PHE A 85 -9.43 -5.44 12.49
C PHE A 85 -9.34 -5.23 14.00
N LEU A 86 -9.27 -3.98 14.45
CA LEU A 86 -9.11 -3.66 15.87
C LEU A 86 -10.37 -4.00 16.68
N GLU A 87 -11.57 -3.79 16.13
CA GLU A 87 -12.82 -4.24 16.74
C GLU A 87 -12.84 -5.77 16.92
N ARG A 88 -12.41 -6.54 15.91
CA ARG A 88 -12.29 -8.01 16.02
C ARG A 88 -11.25 -8.44 17.06
N CYS A 89 -10.25 -7.61 17.32
CA CYS A 89 -9.29 -7.80 18.41
C CYS A 89 -9.82 -7.36 19.79
N GLY A 90 -11.07 -6.88 19.89
CA GLY A 90 -11.71 -6.48 21.14
C GLY A 90 -11.36 -5.07 21.62
N ALA A 91 -10.81 -4.22 20.73
CA ALA A 91 -10.56 -2.82 21.04
C ALA A 91 -11.85 -1.97 20.97
N LEU A 92 -11.92 -0.90 21.76
CA LEU A 92 -12.98 0.11 21.67
C LEU A 92 -12.57 1.17 20.65
N VAL A 93 -13.08 1.05 19.41
CA VAL A 93 -12.61 1.85 18.27
C VAL A 93 -13.65 2.87 17.83
N GLU A 94 -13.19 4.08 17.55
CA GLU A 94 -13.92 5.11 16.83
C GLU A 94 -13.06 5.55 15.64
N PHE A 95 -13.67 6.13 14.60
CA PHE A 95 -12.92 6.72 13.49
C PHE A 95 -13.42 8.11 13.16
N HIS A 96 -12.53 8.93 12.61
CA HIS A 96 -12.82 10.26 12.10
C HIS A 96 -12.24 10.41 10.70
N LEU A 97 -13.10 10.82 9.76
CA LEU A 97 -12.70 11.24 8.42
C LEU A 97 -12.89 12.75 8.30
N PRO A 98 -11.90 13.50 7.81
CA PRO A 98 -12.03 14.93 7.63
C PRO A 98 -13.09 15.24 6.57
N SER A 99 -13.86 16.30 6.78
CA SER A 99 -14.72 16.85 5.72
C SER A 99 -13.84 17.62 4.75
N ARG A 100 -13.91 17.30 3.45
CA ARG A 100 -13.50 18.25 2.41
C ARG A 100 -14.50 19.40 2.43
N GLN A 101 -14.06 20.59 2.84
CA GLN A 101 -14.79 21.83 2.54
C GLN A 101 -14.69 22.13 1.04
#